data_AF-A0A3D4NQY8-F1
#
_entry.id   AF-A0A3D4NQY8-F1
#
_cell.length_a   1.000
_cell.length_b   1.000
_cell.length_c   1.000
_cell.angle_alpha   90.00
_cell.angle_beta   90.00
_cell.angle_gamma   90.00
#
_symmetry.space_group_name_H-M   'P 1'
#
loop_
_entity.id
_entity.type
_entity.pdbx_description
1 polymer ?
#
loop_
_entity_poly.entity_id
_entity_poly.type
_entity_poly.pdbx_seq_one_letter_code
_entity_poly.pdbx_strand_id
1 'polypeptide(L)'
;SDALLAALGARLAGRPVKVALARPLMINNSTHRPATIQRIRIGATQEGKITAMAHEGWSGDLPGGKVERAAQPSKLLYAGENRLVTMRLTTLDLPEGNAMRAPGETPGLMALEIAMDEMA
;
A
#
# COMPACT_ATOMS: atom_id res chain seq x y z
N SER A 1 6.27 -18.65 4.69
CA SER A 1 6.16 -20.13 4.59
C SER A 1 7.52 -20.81 4.42
N ASP A 2 8.39 -20.30 3.55
CA ASP A 2 9.67 -20.95 3.17
C ASP A 2 10.58 -21.32 4.34
N ALA A 3 10.77 -20.42 5.30
CA ALA A 3 11.58 -20.69 6.48
C ALA A 3 11.01 -21.84 7.34
N LEU A 4 9.68 -21.92 7.46
CA LEU A 4 9.01 -23.02 8.18
C LEU A 4 9.16 -24.34 7.42
N LEU A 5 8.98 -24.33 6.10
CA LEU A 5 9.16 -25.52 5.25
C LEU A 5 10.61 -26.04 5.33
N ALA A 6 11.60 -25.14 5.27
CA ALA A 6 13.00 -25.50 5.42
C ALA A 6 13.30 -26.09 6.81
N ALA A 7 12.79 -25.48 7.89
CA ALA A 7 13.00 -25.94 9.26
C ALA A 7 12.36 -27.32 9.51
N LEU A 8 11.12 -27.52 9.06
CA LEU A 8 10.42 -28.81 9.19
C LEU A 8 11.09 -29.89 8.33
N GLY A 9 11.48 -29.55 7.10
CA GLY A 9 12.21 -30.45 6.21
C GLY A 9 13.56 -30.88 6.81
N ALA A 10 14.32 -29.94 7.38
CA ALA A 10 15.59 -30.24 8.03
C ALA A 10 15.41 -31.16 9.24
N ARG A 11 14.37 -30.95 10.06
CA ARG A 11 14.04 -31.81 11.21
C ARG A 11 13.72 -33.24 10.78
N LEU A 12 12.93 -33.41 9.72
CA LEU A 12 12.53 -34.74 9.23
C LEU A 12 13.67 -35.47 8.51
N ALA A 13 14.51 -34.74 7.76
CA ALA A 13 15.60 -35.32 6.97
C ALA A 13 16.89 -35.56 7.77
N GLY A 14 17.00 -35.01 8.98
CA GLY A 14 18.20 -35.11 9.82
C GLY A 14 19.45 -34.46 9.21
N ARG A 15 19.25 -33.50 8.28
CA ARG A 15 20.34 -32.83 7.54
C ARG A 15 19.91 -31.44 7.10
N PRO A 16 20.85 -30.54 6.75
CA PRO A 16 20.53 -29.22 6.22
C PRO A 16 19.64 -29.29 4.96
N VAL A 17 18.63 -28.44 4.90
CA VAL A 17 17.70 -28.33 3.76
C VAL A 17 17.71 -26.89 3.24
N LYS A 18 17.86 -26.76 1.91
CA LYS A 18 17.75 -25.48 1.20
C LYS A 18 16.41 -25.40 0.47
N VAL A 19 15.65 -24.34 0.74
CA VAL A 19 14.46 -23.97 -0.03
C VAL A 19 14.80 -22.73 -0.84
N ALA A 20 14.61 -22.80 -2.16
CA ALA A 20 14.83 -21.68 -3.05
C ALA A 20 13.69 -21.62 -4.06
N LEU A 21 12.94 -20.52 -4.06
CA LEU A 21 11.89 -20.28 -5.05
C LEU A 21 12.51 -19.96 -6.41
N ALA A 22 12.03 -20.64 -7.45
CA ALA A 22 12.30 -20.22 -8.82
C ALA A 22 11.67 -18.84 -9.07
N ARG A 23 12.33 -17.99 -9.86
CA ARG A 23 11.88 -16.61 -10.13
C ARG A 23 10.39 -16.51 -10.53
N PRO A 24 9.83 -17.36 -11.41
CA PRO A 24 8.42 -17.28 -11.77
C PRO A 24 7.45 -17.54 -10.61
N LEU A 25 7.88 -18.28 -9.57
CA LEU A 25 7.04 -18.59 -8.41
C LEU A 25 7.01 -17.45 -7.40
N MET A 26 8.02 -16.58 -7.39
CA MET A 26 8.14 -15.53 -6.36
C MET A 26 6.93 -14.58 -6.36
N ILE A 27 6.43 -14.18 -7.53
CA ILE A 27 5.38 -13.14 -7.62
C ILE A 27 4.07 -13.56 -6.94
N ASN A 28 3.74 -14.85 -6.97
CA ASN A 28 2.53 -15.39 -6.33
C ASN A 28 2.77 -15.92 -4.90
N ASN A 29 4.01 -16.25 -4.55
CA ASN A 29 4.36 -16.90 -3.27
C ASN A 29 5.08 -15.96 -2.28
N SER A 30 5.30 -14.71 -2.66
CA SER A 30 5.86 -13.67 -1.79
C SER A 30 4.96 -12.45 -1.79
N THR A 31 5.23 -11.54 -0.85
CA THR A 31 4.42 -10.34 -0.69
C THR A 31 4.74 -9.30 -1.77
N HIS A 32 3.77 -8.44 -2.06
CA HIS A 32 3.94 -7.31 -2.98
C HIS A 32 3.19 -6.08 -2.47
N ARG A 33 3.45 -4.91 -3.06
CA ARG A 33 2.65 -3.72 -2.74
C ARG A 33 1.21 -3.92 -3.24
N PRO A 34 0.19 -3.71 -2.40
CA PRO A 34 -1.19 -3.72 -2.85
C PRO A 34 -1.44 -2.68 -3.95
N ALA A 35 -2.28 -3.04 -4.93
CA ALA A 35 -2.84 -2.05 -5.84
C ALA A 35 -3.74 -1.08 -5.06
N THR A 36 -3.66 0.21 -5.39
CA THR A 36 -4.45 1.26 -4.74
C THR A 36 -5.36 1.96 -5.72
N ILE A 37 -6.59 2.23 -5.31
CA ILE A 37 -7.48 3.21 -5.95
C ILE A 37 -7.55 4.41 -5.02
N GLN A 38 -7.34 5.61 -5.54
CA GLN A 38 -7.28 6.83 -4.75
C GLN A 38 -8.20 7.87 -5.37
N ARG A 39 -9.03 8.51 -4.54
CA ARG A 39 -9.89 9.64 -4.93
C ARG A 39 -9.48 10.86 -4.12
N ILE A 40 -8.94 11.85 -4.82
CA ILE A 40 -8.47 13.11 -4.26
C ILE A 40 -9.40 14.23 -4.72
N ARG A 41 -9.77 15.11 -3.79
CA ARG A 41 -10.52 16.35 -4.05
C ARG A 41 -9.89 17.46 -3.24
N ILE A 42 -9.56 18.56 -3.90
CA ILE A 42 -8.91 19.71 -3.29
C ILE A 42 -9.83 20.93 -3.50
N GLY A 43 -10.18 21.59 -2.41
CA GLY A 43 -10.84 22.89 -2.45
C GLY A 43 -9.80 23.97 -2.22
N ALA A 44 -9.71 24.93 -3.15
CA ALA A 44 -8.77 26.04 -3.06
C ALA A 44 -9.45 27.38 -3.44
N THR A 45 -8.88 28.49 -2.95
CA THR A 45 -9.26 29.84 -3.40
C THR A 45 -8.63 30.17 -4.75
N GLN A 46 -9.03 31.28 -5.38
CA GLN A 46 -8.45 31.72 -6.66
C GLN A 46 -6.95 32.06 -6.54
N GLU A 47 -6.49 32.41 -5.34
CA GLU A 47 -5.09 32.68 -5.04
C GLU A 47 -4.29 31.39 -4.73
N GLY A 48 -4.90 30.21 -4.89
CA GLY A 48 -4.25 28.91 -4.68
C GLY A 48 -4.21 28.43 -3.24
N LYS A 49 -4.87 29.11 -2.28
CA LYS A 49 -4.90 28.67 -0.88
C LYS A 49 -5.83 27.46 -0.72
N ILE A 50 -5.28 26.31 -0.34
CA ILE A 50 -6.06 25.11 -0.02
C ILE A 50 -6.88 25.33 1.26
N THR A 51 -8.19 25.19 1.17
CA THR A 51 -9.15 25.32 2.28
C THR A 51 -9.75 23.99 2.70
N ALA A 52 -9.79 23.01 1.80
CA ALA A 52 -10.31 21.67 2.06
C ALA A 52 -9.53 20.59 1.29
N MET A 53 -9.36 19.41 1.91
CA MET A 53 -8.72 18.25 1.29
C MET A 53 -9.48 16.96 1.64
N ALA A 54 -9.93 16.23 0.62
CA ALA A 54 -10.48 14.90 0.78
C ALA A 54 -9.61 13.88 0.02
N HIS A 55 -9.03 12.91 0.72
CA HIS A 55 -8.28 11.82 0.13
C HIS A 55 -8.81 10.48 0.67
N GLU A 56 -9.45 9.72 -0.21
CA GLU A 56 -10.00 8.40 0.08
C GLU A 56 -9.20 7.35 -0.70
N GLY A 57 -8.71 6.32 -0.02
CA GLY A 57 -7.95 5.23 -0.60
C GLY A 57 -8.60 3.86 -0.39
N TRP A 58 -8.50 3.00 -1.38
CA TRP A 58 -8.86 1.59 -1.30
C TRP A 58 -7.64 0.74 -1.65
N SER A 59 -7.46 -0.36 -0.93
CA SER A 59 -6.48 -1.39 -1.25
C SER A 59 -7.06 -2.77 -1.02
N GLY A 60 -6.49 -3.76 -1.70
CA GLY A 60 -6.86 -5.17 -1.53
C GLY A 60 -5.82 -5.97 -0.75
N ASP A 61 -6.26 -6.93 0.05
CA ASP A 61 -5.39 -7.92 0.69
C ASP A 61 -6.17 -9.21 1.00
N LEU A 62 -5.47 -10.25 1.46
CA LEU A 62 -6.05 -11.50 1.92
C LEU A 62 -6.93 -11.31 3.18
N PRO A 63 -7.77 -12.30 3.54
CA PRO A 63 -8.52 -12.27 4.80
C PRO A 63 -7.62 -12.02 6.01
N GLY A 64 -7.94 -11.00 6.82
CA GLY A 64 -7.11 -10.59 7.97
C GLY A 64 -5.91 -9.69 7.64
N GLY A 65 -5.78 -9.29 6.37
CA GLY A 65 -4.77 -8.36 5.86
C GLY A 65 -4.94 -6.92 6.36
N LYS A 66 -4.07 -6.02 5.87
CA LYS A 66 -4.03 -4.60 6.29
C LYS A 66 -4.18 -3.64 5.12
N VAL A 67 -4.72 -2.46 5.40
CA VAL A 67 -4.79 -1.38 4.41
C VAL A 67 -3.40 -0.88 4.01
N GLU A 68 -3.20 -0.61 2.71
CA GLU A 68 -2.10 0.24 2.24
C GLU A 68 -2.45 1.68 2.61
N ARG A 69 -1.58 2.35 3.37
CA ARG A 69 -1.89 3.66 3.96
C ARG A 69 -1.67 4.85 3.00
N ALA A 70 -2.15 4.73 1.77
CA ALA A 70 -1.86 5.67 0.69
C ALA A 70 -2.39 7.10 0.93
N ALA A 71 -3.48 7.26 1.68
CA ALA A 71 -4.03 8.59 1.95
C ALA A 71 -3.31 9.34 3.10
N GLN A 72 -2.36 8.70 3.78
CA GLN A 72 -1.67 9.27 4.96
C GLN A 72 -0.83 10.54 4.66
N PRO A 73 -0.07 10.64 3.55
CA PRO A 73 0.71 11.84 3.24
C PRO A 73 -0.14 13.11 3.14
N SER A 74 -1.39 12.99 2.68
CA SER A 74 -2.35 14.10 2.63
C SER A 74 -2.74 14.67 3.98
N LYS A 75 -2.31 14.08 5.11
CA LYS A 75 -2.46 14.69 6.44
C LYS A 75 -1.31 15.63 6.82
N LEU A 76 -0.17 15.51 6.14
CA LEU A 76 1.10 16.05 6.62
C LEU A 76 1.67 17.15 5.72
N LEU A 77 1.55 17.03 4.39
CA LEU A 77 2.29 17.90 3.47
C LEU A 77 1.66 19.29 3.25
N TYR A 78 0.34 19.36 3.03
CA TYR A 78 -0.32 20.62 2.67
C TYR A 78 -1.29 21.12 3.74
N ALA A 79 -1.43 22.44 3.83
CA ALA A 79 -2.47 23.08 4.62
C ALA A 79 -3.87 22.74 4.08
N GLY A 80 -4.88 22.91 4.91
CA GLY A 80 -6.27 22.58 4.60
C GLY A 80 -7.02 22.35 5.90
N GLU A 81 -7.80 23.36 6.30
CA GLU A 81 -8.51 23.38 7.59
C GLU A 81 -9.55 22.26 7.66
N ASN A 82 -10.18 21.95 6.52
CA ASN A 82 -11.23 20.93 6.42
C ASN A 82 -10.67 19.65 5.79
N ARG A 83 -10.71 18.52 6.48
CA ARG A 83 -10.07 17.27 6.00
C ARG A 83 -10.98 16.05 6.10
N LEU A 84 -10.98 15.25 5.04
CA LEU A 84 -11.52 13.90 5.01
C LEU A 84 -10.42 12.95 4.53
N VAL A 85 -9.94 12.06 5.39
CA VAL A 85 -8.94 11.07 5.01
C VAL A 85 -9.40 9.68 5.40
N THR A 86 -9.65 8.83 4.39
CA THR A 86 -10.16 7.47 4.62
C THR A 86 -9.32 6.44 3.88
N MET A 87 -9.22 5.24 4.47
CA MET A 87 -8.53 4.10 3.89
C MET A 87 -9.41 2.88 4.12
N ARG A 88 -9.71 2.14 3.05
CA ARG A 88 -10.63 1.01 3.05
C ARG A 88 -9.93 -0.23 2.53
N LEU A 89 -10.15 -1.36 3.22
CA LEU A 89 -9.65 -2.66 2.82
C LEU A 89 -10.74 -3.43 2.10
N THR A 90 -10.40 -4.04 0.97
CA THR A 90 -11.22 -5.06 0.31
C THR A 90 -10.50 -6.39 0.43
N THR A 91 -11.23 -7.44 0.83
CA THR A 91 -10.69 -8.80 0.79
C THR A 91 -10.70 -9.31 -0.64
N LEU A 92 -9.55 -9.75 -1.14
CA LEU A 92 -9.38 -10.25 -2.51
C LEU A 92 -8.65 -11.60 -2.52
N ASP A 93 -9.00 -12.45 -3.48
CA ASP A 93 -8.31 -13.72 -3.76
C ASP A 93 -7.06 -13.50 -4.64
N LEU A 94 -6.21 -12.57 -4.24
CA LEU A 94 -4.93 -12.24 -4.87
C LEU A 94 -3.78 -12.55 -3.88
N PRO A 95 -2.51 -12.64 -4.35
CA PRO A 95 -1.36 -12.82 -3.45
C PRO A 95 -1.32 -11.80 -2.31
N GLU A 96 -0.64 -12.13 -1.21
CA GLU A 96 -0.57 -11.25 -0.04
C GLU A 96 0.00 -9.87 -0.38
N GLY A 97 -0.72 -8.83 0.07
CA GLY A 97 -0.29 -7.44 0.03
C GLY A 97 0.53 -7.10 1.29
N ASN A 98 1.74 -6.57 1.14
CA ASN A 98 2.57 -6.19 2.28
C ASN A 98 3.56 -5.06 1.93
N ALA A 99 4.42 -4.73 2.89
CA ALA A 99 5.37 -3.64 2.80
C ALA A 99 6.29 -3.76 1.57
N MET A 100 6.29 -2.71 0.77
CA MET A 100 7.33 -2.38 -0.20
C MET A 100 7.87 -1.00 0.18
N ARG A 101 9.13 -0.68 -0.18
CA ARG A 101 9.84 0.56 0.20
C ARG A 101 8.90 1.79 0.20
N ALA A 102 8.81 2.50 1.33
CA ALA A 102 7.81 3.55 1.58
C ALA A 102 6.35 3.03 1.43
N PRO A 103 5.90 2.16 2.37
CA PRO A 103 4.56 1.56 2.33
C PRO A 103 3.47 2.59 2.62
N GLY A 104 2.54 2.76 1.68
CA GLY A 104 1.57 3.83 1.68
C GLY A 104 2.13 5.14 1.13
N GLU A 105 3.31 5.60 1.56
CA GLU A 105 3.79 6.93 1.11
C GLU A 105 4.11 6.95 -0.38
N THR A 106 4.71 5.92 -0.96
CA THR A 106 5.02 5.90 -2.41
C THR A 106 3.76 6.10 -3.28
N PRO A 107 2.73 5.25 -3.21
CA PRO A 107 1.53 5.44 -4.02
C PRO A 107 0.74 6.69 -3.62
N GLY A 108 0.77 7.07 -2.34
CA GLY A 108 0.07 8.22 -1.80
C GLY A 108 0.61 9.56 -2.28
N LEU A 109 1.93 9.73 -2.21
CA LEU A 109 2.63 10.93 -2.68
C LEU A 109 2.50 11.07 -4.19
N MET A 110 2.66 9.98 -4.94
CA MET A 110 2.47 10.03 -6.40
C MET A 110 1.10 10.62 -6.76
N ALA A 111 0.01 10.10 -6.17
CA ALA A 111 -1.33 10.61 -6.46
C ALA A 111 -1.54 12.04 -5.95
N LEU A 112 -1.04 12.37 -4.75
CA LEU A 112 -1.18 13.70 -4.17
C LEU A 112 -0.46 14.77 -4.99
N GLU A 113 0.80 14.53 -5.37
CA GLU A 113 1.59 15.51 -6.12
C GLU A 113 1.06 15.70 -7.55
N ILE A 114 0.51 14.65 -8.18
CA ILE A 114 -0.23 14.78 -9.45
C ILE A 114 -1.46 15.69 -9.26
N ALA A 115 -2.25 15.49 -8.20
CA ALA A 115 -3.42 16.32 -7.93
C ALA A 115 -3.06 17.79 -7.63
N MET A 116 -1.87 18.04 -7.07
CA MET A 116 -1.34 19.39 -6.88
C MET A 116 -0.93 20.03 -8.20
N ASP A 117 -0.30 19.27 -9.11
CA ASP A 117 0.06 19.73 -10.45
C ASP A 117 -1.18 20.04 -11.29
N GLU A 118 -2.24 19.23 -11.22
CA GLU A 118 -3.52 19.52 -11.89
C GLU A 118 -4.23 20.77 -11.36
N MET A 119 -3.95 21.18 -10.11
CA MET A 119 -4.53 22.38 -9.51
C MET A 119 -3.76 23.66 -9.87
N ALA A 120 -2.45 23.55 -10.15
CA ALA A 120 -1.52 24.67 -10.35
C ALA A 120 -1.78 25.42 -11.68
#